data_AF-A0A4V3MTS9-F1
#
_entry.id   AF-A0A4V3MTS9-F1
#
_cell.length_a   1.000
_cell.length_b   1.000
_cell.length_c   1.000
_cell.angle_alpha   90.00
_cell.angle_beta   90.00
_cell.angle_gamma   90.00
#
_symmetry.space_group_name_H-M   'P 1'
#
loop_
_entity.id
_entity.type
_entity.pdbx_description
1 polymer ?
#
loop_
_entity_poly.entity_id
_entity_poly.type
_entity_poly.pdbx_seq_one_letter_code
_entity_poly.pdbx_strand_id
1 'polypeptide(L)' 'MSQASAAQSPWQTARIVRIEKRTPRVTSFFFKLSRPFVDQAGQ' A
#
# COMPACT_ATOMS: atom_id res chain seq x y z
N MET A 1 11.22 -11.23 -24.53
CA MET A 1 10.64 -10.22 -23.62
C MET A 1 11.13 -10.53 -22.21
N SER A 2 12.22 -9.91 -21.76
CA SER A 2 12.74 -10.09 -20.40
C SER A 2 11.84 -9.31 -19.44
N GLN A 3 11.04 -10.01 -18.65
CA GLN A 3 10.27 -9.44 -17.56
C GLN A 3 11.29 -8.90 -16.55
N ALA A 4 11.60 -7.61 -16.61
CA ALA A 4 12.40 -6.97 -15.59
C ALA A 4 11.72 -7.25 -14.26
N SER A 5 12.38 -7.98 -13.36
CA SER A 5 11.91 -8.13 -11.98
C SER A 5 11.62 -6.74 -11.48
N ALA A 6 10.34 -6.39 -11.28
CA ALA A 6 9.95 -5.11 -10.75
C ALA A 6 10.73 -4.94 -9.44
N ALA A 7 11.67 -4.00 -9.41
CA ALA A 7 12.54 -3.80 -8.26
C ALA A 7 11.64 -3.65 -7.04
N GLN A 8 11.72 -4.62 -6.13
CA GLN A 8 10.86 -4.65 -4.96
C GLN A 8 11.12 -3.36 -4.19
N SER A 9 10.08 -2.55 -3.99
CA SER A 9 10.21 -1.30 -3.24
C SER A 9 10.77 -1.61 -1.86
N PRO A 10 11.72 -0.80 -1.36
CA PRO A 10 12.29 -1.05 -0.05
C PRO A 10 11.21 -0.99 1.03
N TRP A 11 11.37 -1.82 2.07
CA TRP A 11 10.52 -1.73 3.26
C TRP A 11 10.57 -0.31 3.83
N GLN A 12 9.41 0.18 4.27
CA GLN A 12 9.29 1.47 4.92
C GLN A 12 8.24 1.44 6.04
N THR A 13 8.37 2.36 6.99
CA THR A 13 7.37 2.54 8.03
C THR A 13 6.11 3.20 7.46
N ALA A 14 4.95 2.66 7.82
CA ALA A 14 3.63 3.20 7.51
C ALA A 14 2.84 3.39 8.82
N ARG A 15 2.22 4.55 9.00
CA ARG A 15 1.38 4.84 10.17
C ARG A 15 -0.09 4.74 9.78
N ILE A 16 -0.86 3.91 10.48
CA ILE A 16 -2.32 3.88 10.33
C ILE A 16 -2.89 5.20 10.83
N VAL A 17 -3.61 5.91 9.96
CA VAL A 17 -4.27 7.18 10.28
C VAL A 17 -5.78 7.04 10.40
N ARG A 18 -6.34 5.98 9.82
CA ARG A 18 -7.78 5.68 9.90
C ARG A 18 -8.03 4.19 9.70
N ILE A 19 -9.02 3.68 10.44
CA ILE A 19 -9.52 2.31 10.33
C ILE A 19 -11.02 2.41 10.08
N GLU A 20 -11.50 1.75 9.03
CA GLU A 20 -12.93 1.76 8.68
C GLU A 20 -13.46 0.34 8.52
N LYS A 21 -14.49 0.00 9.28
CA LYS A 21 -15.24 -1.25 9.07
C LYS A 21 -16.22 -1.02 7.92
N ARG A 22 -15.95 -1.63 6.76
CA ARG A 22 -16.78 -1.48 5.55
C ARG A 22 -17.97 -2.42 5.57
N THR A 23 -17.71 -3.69 5.90
CA THR A 23 -18.72 -4.75 6.01
C THR A 23 -18.37 -5.62 7.23
N PRO A 24 -19.22 -6.60 7.61
CA PRO A 24 -18.89 -7.50 8.73
C PRO A 24 -17.57 -8.24 8.58
N ARG A 25 -17.08 -8.45 7.34
CA ARG A 25 -15.85 -9.20 7.04
C ARG A 25 -14.75 -8.36 6.38
N VAL A 26 -14.96 -7.07 6.15
CA VAL A 26 -13.99 -6.20 5.47
C VAL A 26 -13.71 -4.96 6.32
N THR A 27 -12.43 -4.79 6.64
CA THR A 27 -11.90 -3.60 7.32
C THR A 27 -10.85 -2.96 6.42
N SER A 28 -11.02 -1.68 6.12
CA SER A 28 -10.05 -0.87 5.39
C SER A 28 -9.10 -0.17 6.36
N PHE A 29 -7.81 -0.16 6.03
CA PHE A 29 -6.77 0.56 6.76
C PHE A 29 -6.18 1.63 5.85
N PHE A 30 -6.09 2.86 6.35
CA PHE A 30 -5.50 3.97 5.63
C PHE A 30 -4.18 4.34 6.28
N PHE A 31 -3.15 4.51 5.46
CA PHE A 31 -1.79 4.74 5.93
C PHE A 31 -1.26 6.09 5.47
N LYS A 32 -0.45 6.73 6.33
CA LYS A 32 0.51 7.76 5.92
C LYS A 32 1.89 7.13 5.85
N LEU A 33 2.55 7.27 4.72
CA LEU A 33 3.86 6.69 4.47
C LEU A 33 4.97 7.65 4.92
N SER A 34 6.10 7.07 5.33
CA SER A 34 7.30 7.85 5.70
C SER A 34 8.04 8.42 4.49
N ARG A 35 7.87 7.81 3.31
CA ARG A 35 8.42 8.27 2.04
C ARG A 35 7.33 8.27 0.96
N PRO A 36 7.43 9.10 -0.09
CA PRO A 36 6.53 9.02 -1.23
C PRO A 36 6.52 7.61 -1.83
N PHE A 37 5.34 7.15 -2.23
CA PHE A 37 5.13 5.89 -2.94
C PHE A 37 4.39 6.21 -4.24
N VAL A 38 4.91 5.72 -5.35
CA VAL A 38 4.30 5.90 -6.67
C VAL A 38 3.60 4.60 -7.01
N ASP A 39 2.29 4.67 -7.17
CA ASP A 39 1.45 3.55 -7.56
C ASP A 39 0.77 3.80 -8.91
N GLN A 40 0.25 2.72 -9.49
CA GLN A 40 -0.68 2.77 -10.61
C GLN A 40 -1.97 2.09 -10.19
N ALA A 41 -3.10 2.58 -10.70
CA ALA A 41 -4.39 1.97 -10.42
C ALA A 41 -4.40 0.49 -10.84
N GLY A 42 -4.71 -0.39 -9.89
CA GLY A 42 -4.78 -1.83 -10.10
C GLY A 42 -3.53 -2.63 -9.71
N GLN A 43 -2.49 -1.98 -9.15
CA GLN A 43 -1.35 -2.67 -8.51
C GLN A 43 -1.71 -3.31 -7.17
#